data_AF-A0A6A4IRJ0-F1
#
_entry.id   AF-A0A6A4IRJ0-F1
#
_cell.length_a   1.000
_cell.length_b   1.000
_cell.length_c   1.000
_cell.angle_alpha   90.00
_cell.angle_beta   90.00
_cell.angle_gamma   90.00
#
_symmetry.space_group_name_H-M   'P 1'
#
loop_
_entity.id
_entity.type
_entity.pdbx_description
1 polymer ?
#
loop_
_entity_poly.entity_id
_entity_poly.type
_entity_poly.pdbx_seq_one_letter_code
_entity_poly.pdbx_strand_id
1 'polypeptide(L)'
;MPSVDNNASPPSTKKPLYEASTQFKNWRYSPDHLAHIRSTLNEAAVGVIRKTFEAYEPGSSSNVSFVTADEEHLLVTFYIHKIGQLCGHFRFPEEVEATAASYLKRFYLKNTVMDWHPKNVMLTALFLATKTTNNPISLDAYTSHIPNTIASDVLDLEFLVAQSLRFEFAVWHAHRALWGIWLDIQNLPNTPPDFAKTESAIYDSALTHVRAARLTDAEFIYTPSQIALACISLVAPDLANQWLESKENTPIPESRVDIPPRPSSTAISASLEAIRNMITNSGKVPHVEAVREVDKRLKLCKNPEKVVGTKAYLARKAEAEKKAEEKRNKKVEGQKANDRDPFGQELGEPAAKPGLVDYDDESDDE
;
A
#
# COMPACT_ATOMS: atom_id res chain seq x y z
N MET A 1 3.19 -56.28 23.84
CA MET A 1 2.55 -55.85 22.58
C MET A 1 2.58 -54.33 22.55
N PRO A 2 3.00 -53.70 21.44
CA PRO A 2 3.43 -52.32 21.44
C PRO A 2 2.25 -51.36 21.51
N SER A 3 2.46 -50.30 22.29
CA SER A 3 1.65 -49.10 22.40
C SER A 3 1.48 -48.44 21.03
N VAL A 4 0.25 -48.30 20.58
CA VAL A 4 -0.11 -47.53 19.39
C VAL A 4 0.01 -46.06 19.76
N ASP A 5 1.10 -45.42 19.30
CA ASP A 5 1.28 -43.97 19.35
C ASP A 5 0.23 -43.31 18.46
N ASN A 6 -0.93 -43.00 19.05
CA ASN A 6 -2.00 -42.27 18.39
C ASN A 6 -1.70 -40.77 18.46
N ASN A 7 -0.61 -40.35 17.82
CA ASN A 7 -0.27 -38.93 17.65
C ASN A 7 -0.55 -38.49 16.21
N ALA A 8 -1.79 -38.72 15.76
CA ALA A 8 -2.29 -38.12 14.53
C ALA A 8 -2.62 -36.66 14.84
N SER A 9 -1.71 -35.74 14.46
CA SER A 9 -2.01 -34.32 14.38
C SER A 9 -3.29 -34.13 13.53
N PRO A 10 -4.22 -33.26 13.95
CA PRO A 10 -5.45 -33.04 13.18
C PRO A 10 -5.09 -32.60 11.76
N PRO A 11 -5.84 -33.04 10.74
CA PRO A 11 -5.56 -32.67 9.35
C PRO A 11 -5.56 -31.15 9.23
N SER A 12 -4.39 -30.59 8.95
CA SER A 12 -4.22 -29.15 8.76
C SER A 12 -4.94 -28.75 7.47
N THR A 13 -6.12 -28.15 7.60
CA THR A 13 -6.85 -27.57 6.46
C THR A 13 -5.97 -26.50 5.83
N LYS A 14 -5.62 -26.67 4.56
CA LYS A 14 -4.76 -25.71 3.87
C LYS A 14 -5.55 -24.43 3.63
N LYS A 15 -5.08 -23.34 4.23
CA LYS A 15 -5.66 -22.01 4.00
C LYS A 15 -5.43 -21.60 2.54
N PRO A 16 -6.42 -20.98 1.88
CA PRO A 16 -6.24 -20.39 0.56
C PRO A 16 -5.07 -19.41 0.54
N LEU A 17 -4.39 -19.32 -0.61
CA LEU A 17 -3.21 -18.46 -0.77
C LEU A 17 -3.49 -16.98 -0.44
N TYR A 18 -4.69 -16.49 -0.77
CA TYR A 18 -5.13 -15.15 -0.39
C TYR A 18 -5.24 -14.97 1.13
N GLU A 19 -5.76 -15.96 1.87
CA GLU A 19 -5.87 -15.87 3.33
C GLU A 19 -4.51 -15.91 4.04
N ALA A 20 -3.50 -16.51 3.39
CA ALA A 20 -2.13 -16.46 3.87
C ALA A 20 -1.47 -15.09 3.63
N SER A 21 -2.01 -14.25 2.74
CA SER A 21 -1.44 -12.96 2.35
C SER A 21 -1.51 -11.91 3.46
N THR A 22 -0.60 -10.93 3.40
CA THR A 22 -0.62 -9.76 4.28
C THR A 22 -1.85 -8.89 4.04
N GLN A 23 -2.33 -8.81 2.79
CA GLN A 23 -3.56 -8.08 2.45
C GLN A 23 -4.77 -8.62 3.21
N PHE A 24 -4.96 -9.94 3.25
CA PHE A 24 -6.06 -10.54 4.02
C PHE A 24 -5.92 -10.30 5.52
N LYS A 25 -4.71 -10.45 6.05
CA LYS A 25 -4.44 -10.38 7.50
C LYS A 25 -4.52 -8.96 8.05
N ASN A 26 -4.04 -7.97 7.29
CA ASN A 26 -3.75 -6.63 7.80
C ASN A 26 -4.52 -5.51 7.09
N TRP A 27 -5.16 -5.80 5.95
CA TRP A 27 -5.86 -4.81 5.14
C TRP A 27 -7.28 -5.25 4.79
N ARG A 28 -7.93 -5.95 5.72
CA ARG A 28 -9.33 -6.35 5.60
C ARG A 28 -10.14 -5.87 6.81
N TYR A 29 -11.27 -5.24 6.54
CA TYR A 29 -12.07 -4.52 7.52
C TYR A 29 -13.56 -4.69 7.23
N SER A 30 -14.40 -4.57 8.25
CA SER A 30 -15.83 -4.33 8.04
C SER A 30 -16.07 -2.88 7.60
N PRO A 31 -17.21 -2.59 6.95
CA PRO A 31 -17.58 -1.21 6.60
C PRO A 31 -17.57 -0.27 7.82
N ASP A 32 -18.15 -0.70 8.94
CA ASP A 32 -18.21 0.10 10.18
C ASP A 32 -16.82 0.37 10.76
N HIS A 33 -15.91 -0.61 10.68
CA HIS A 33 -14.55 -0.45 11.16
C HIS A 33 -13.77 0.55 10.28
N LEU A 34 -13.95 0.54 8.97
CA LEU A 34 -13.33 1.55 8.08
C LEU A 34 -13.83 2.96 8.39
N ALA A 35 -15.14 3.12 8.57
CA ALA A 35 -15.73 4.40 8.96
C ALA A 35 -15.17 4.88 10.30
N HIS A 36 -15.07 3.98 11.29
CA HIS A 36 -14.51 4.28 12.60
C HIS A 36 -13.02 4.67 12.54
N ILE A 37 -12.20 3.95 11.75
CA ILE A 37 -10.78 4.29 11.54
C ILE A 37 -10.65 5.72 11.00
N ARG A 38 -11.44 6.06 9.97
CA ARG A 38 -11.39 7.38 9.33
C ARG A 38 -11.85 8.50 10.27
N SER A 39 -12.96 8.31 10.98
CA SER A 39 -13.47 9.30 11.94
C SER A 39 -12.47 9.54 13.06
N THR A 40 -11.98 8.47 13.70
CA THR A 40 -11.06 8.56 14.83
C THR A 40 -9.73 9.20 14.42
N LEU A 41 -9.19 8.84 13.24
CA LEU A 41 -7.97 9.43 12.71
C LEU A 41 -8.14 10.92 12.42
N ASN A 42 -9.23 11.31 11.78
CA ASN A 42 -9.54 12.71 11.49
C ASN A 42 -9.72 13.52 12.78
N GLU A 43 -10.51 13.04 13.74
CA GLU A 43 -10.73 13.69 15.04
C GLU A 43 -9.42 13.89 15.81
N ALA A 44 -8.57 12.85 15.85
CA ALA A 44 -7.26 12.93 16.49
C ALA A 44 -6.35 13.96 15.80
N ALA A 45 -6.32 13.96 14.46
CA ALA A 45 -5.53 14.91 13.68
C ALA A 45 -6.02 16.36 13.88
N VAL A 46 -7.33 16.60 13.80
CA VAL A 46 -7.92 17.91 14.08
C VAL A 46 -7.58 18.36 15.50
N GLY A 47 -7.65 17.46 16.48
CA GLY A 47 -7.29 17.75 17.87
C GLY A 47 -5.83 18.19 18.05
N VAL A 48 -4.89 17.51 17.37
CA VAL A 48 -3.47 17.89 17.38
C VAL A 48 -3.25 19.22 16.69
N ILE A 49 -3.77 19.39 15.46
CA ILE A 49 -3.57 20.60 14.67
C ILE A 49 -4.17 21.83 15.36
N ARG A 50 -5.36 21.69 15.98
CA ARG A 50 -5.98 22.74 16.78
C ARG A 50 -5.08 23.20 17.93
N LYS A 51 -4.50 22.25 18.67
CA LYS A 51 -3.56 22.56 19.75
C LYS A 51 -2.31 23.27 19.22
N THR A 52 -1.78 22.84 18.09
CA THR A 52 -0.63 23.48 17.44
C THR A 52 -0.97 24.92 17.01
N PHE A 53 -2.13 25.17 16.42
CA PHE A 53 -2.58 26.53 16.11
C PHE A 53 -2.61 27.40 17.36
N GLU A 54 -3.26 26.96 18.43
CA GLU A 54 -3.36 27.75 19.67
C GLU A 54 -2.00 27.98 20.35
N ALA A 55 -1.06 27.04 20.25
CA ALA A 55 0.28 27.18 20.85
C ALA A 55 1.15 28.23 20.14
N TYR A 56 1.02 28.38 18.81
CA TYR A 56 1.90 29.26 18.02
C TYR A 56 1.19 30.54 17.53
N GLU A 57 -0.14 30.51 17.43
CA GLU A 57 -1.04 31.58 17.00
C GLU A 57 -2.37 31.54 17.79
N PRO A 58 -2.38 32.02 19.05
CA PRO A 58 -3.57 31.97 19.90
C PRO A 58 -4.80 32.62 19.26
N GLY A 59 -5.95 31.95 19.34
CA GLY A 59 -7.23 32.39 18.76
C GLY A 59 -7.42 32.06 17.28
N SER A 60 -6.38 31.58 16.58
CA SER A 60 -6.44 31.24 15.15
C SER A 60 -7.35 30.02 14.90
N SER A 61 -7.41 29.06 15.83
CA SER A 61 -8.12 27.79 15.59
C SER A 61 -9.65 27.93 15.56
N SER A 62 -10.19 29.02 16.10
CA SER A 62 -11.63 29.31 16.10
C SER A 62 -12.14 29.72 14.72
N ASN A 63 -11.25 30.22 13.86
CA ASN A 63 -11.58 30.69 12.51
C ASN A 63 -11.31 29.63 11.43
N VAL A 64 -10.75 28.47 11.80
CA VAL A 64 -10.39 27.40 10.87
C VAL A 64 -11.50 26.36 10.78
N SER A 65 -12.12 26.25 9.61
CA SER A 65 -12.96 25.12 9.26
C SER A 65 -12.08 23.93 8.84
N PHE A 66 -12.02 22.92 9.70
CA PHE A 66 -11.31 21.67 9.40
C PHE A 66 -12.09 20.81 8.39
N VAL A 67 -11.35 19.97 7.67
CA VAL A 67 -11.90 19.00 6.72
C VAL A 67 -12.46 17.80 7.49
N THR A 68 -13.65 17.33 7.12
CA THR A 68 -14.28 16.15 7.75
C THR A 68 -13.70 14.84 7.19
N ALA A 69 -13.91 13.72 7.87
CA ALA A 69 -13.49 12.40 7.39
C ALA A 69 -14.03 12.06 5.99
N ASP A 70 -15.28 12.43 5.68
CA ASP A 70 -15.89 12.20 4.37
C ASP A 70 -15.27 13.08 3.28
N GLU A 71 -14.93 14.32 3.62
CA GLU A 71 -14.25 15.24 2.70
C GLU A 71 -12.80 14.82 2.44
N GLU A 72 -12.09 14.32 3.47
CA GLU A 72 -10.78 13.67 3.30
C GLU A 72 -10.91 12.49 2.34
N HIS A 73 -11.88 11.61 2.56
CA HIS A 73 -12.12 10.45 1.71
C HIS A 73 -12.45 10.86 0.26
N LEU A 74 -13.31 11.86 0.06
CA LEU A 74 -13.65 12.40 -1.25
C LEU A 74 -12.41 12.93 -2.00
N LEU A 75 -11.55 13.67 -1.30
CA LEU A 75 -10.30 14.18 -1.88
C LEU A 75 -9.35 13.03 -2.25
N VAL A 76 -9.20 12.03 -1.38
CA VAL A 76 -8.36 10.85 -1.66
C VAL A 76 -8.90 10.10 -2.88
N THR A 77 -10.21 9.86 -2.97
CA THR A 77 -10.85 9.19 -4.12
C THR A 77 -10.64 9.94 -5.43
N PHE A 78 -10.64 11.27 -5.40
CA PHE A 78 -10.29 12.08 -6.57
C PHE A 78 -8.84 11.84 -7.01
N TYR A 79 -7.89 11.78 -6.08
CA TYR A 79 -6.50 11.50 -6.41
C TYR A 79 -6.25 10.05 -6.82
N ILE A 80 -7.05 9.07 -6.37
CA ILE A 80 -7.05 7.72 -6.93
C ILE A 80 -7.43 7.74 -8.41
N HIS A 81 -8.46 8.50 -8.78
CA HIS A 81 -8.81 8.68 -10.20
C HIS A 81 -7.67 9.34 -11.00
N LYS A 82 -6.95 10.30 -10.41
CA LYS A 82 -5.78 10.94 -11.05
C LYS A 82 -4.62 9.98 -11.31
N ILE A 83 -4.45 8.93 -10.50
CA ILE A 83 -3.47 7.87 -10.77
C ILE A 83 -3.73 7.24 -12.15
N GLY A 84 -4.97 6.89 -12.46
CA GLY A 84 -5.30 6.28 -13.77
C GLY A 84 -4.97 7.20 -14.94
N GLN A 85 -5.21 8.51 -14.80
CA GLN A 85 -4.84 9.51 -15.83
C GLN A 85 -3.32 9.57 -16.04
N LEU A 86 -2.54 9.57 -14.95
CA LEU A 86 -1.07 9.55 -15.02
C LEU A 86 -0.56 8.24 -15.61
N CYS A 87 -1.07 7.09 -15.16
CA CYS A 87 -0.72 5.79 -15.72
C CYS A 87 -0.97 5.73 -17.23
N GLY A 88 -2.09 6.28 -17.71
CA GLY A 88 -2.38 6.40 -19.14
C GLY A 88 -1.35 7.25 -19.88
N HIS A 89 -0.92 8.38 -19.31
CA HIS A 89 0.12 9.24 -19.89
C HIS A 89 1.48 8.55 -19.98
N PHE A 90 1.88 7.82 -18.93
CA PHE A 90 3.12 7.03 -18.89
C PHE A 90 3.02 5.69 -19.62
N ARG A 91 1.81 5.29 -20.07
CA ARG A 91 1.50 3.95 -20.60
C ARG A 91 1.87 2.81 -19.65
N PHE A 92 1.70 3.03 -18.34
CA PHE A 92 1.92 1.99 -17.35
C PHE A 92 0.83 0.91 -17.43
N PRO A 93 1.17 -0.36 -17.15
CA PRO A 93 0.20 -1.44 -17.15
C PRO A 93 -0.81 -1.32 -16.01
N GLU A 94 -1.94 -2.00 -16.16
CA GLU A 94 -3.04 -2.07 -15.18
C GLU A 94 -2.57 -2.43 -13.76
N GLU A 95 -1.54 -3.29 -13.65
CA GLU A 95 -0.95 -3.72 -12.38
C GLU A 95 -0.36 -2.53 -11.58
N VAL A 96 0.33 -1.61 -12.26
CA VAL A 96 0.94 -0.42 -11.64
C VAL A 96 -0.16 0.50 -11.12
N GLU A 97 -1.18 0.76 -11.93
CA GLU A 97 -2.31 1.61 -11.54
C GLU A 97 -3.04 1.05 -10.31
N ALA A 98 -3.39 -0.23 -10.34
CA ALA A 98 -4.10 -0.89 -9.24
C ALA A 98 -3.27 -0.91 -7.95
N THR A 99 -1.95 -1.12 -8.06
CA THR A 99 -1.02 -1.10 -6.92
C THR A 99 -0.91 0.30 -6.33
N ALA A 100 -0.72 1.33 -7.16
CA ALA A 100 -0.62 2.72 -6.71
C ALA A 100 -1.91 3.19 -6.03
N ALA A 101 -3.08 2.83 -6.57
CA ALA A 101 -4.38 3.10 -5.96
C ALA A 101 -4.49 2.46 -4.57
N SER A 102 -4.08 1.20 -4.44
CA SER A 102 -4.08 0.48 -3.16
C SER A 102 -3.14 1.13 -2.14
N TYR A 103 -1.94 1.53 -2.56
CA TYR A 103 -0.99 2.22 -1.69
C TYR A 103 -1.54 3.55 -1.19
N LEU A 104 -2.16 4.34 -2.07
CA LEU A 104 -2.76 5.62 -1.70
C LEU A 104 -3.87 5.44 -0.67
N LYS A 105 -4.77 4.48 -0.87
CA LYS A 105 -5.84 4.16 0.10
C LYS A 105 -5.28 3.72 1.44
N ARG A 106 -4.34 2.75 1.44
CA ARG A 106 -3.71 2.22 2.64
C ARG A 106 -2.97 3.28 3.44
N PHE A 107 -2.34 4.24 2.75
CA PHE A 107 -1.69 5.38 3.38
C PHE A 107 -2.68 6.25 4.17
N TYR A 108 -3.83 6.58 3.57
CA TYR A 108 -4.86 7.42 4.19
C TYR A 108 -5.79 6.69 5.17
N LEU A 109 -5.57 5.40 5.44
CA LEU A 109 -6.12 4.74 6.63
C LEU A 109 -5.27 4.96 7.89
N LYS A 110 -4.11 5.59 7.77
CA LYS A 110 -3.17 5.83 8.89
C LYS A 110 -2.67 7.26 8.99
N ASN A 111 -2.93 8.08 7.98
CA ASN A 111 -2.46 9.45 7.86
C ASN A 111 -3.61 10.34 7.38
N THR A 112 -3.60 11.62 7.76
CA THR A 112 -4.59 12.61 7.31
C THR A 112 -4.09 13.41 6.10
N VAL A 113 -5.01 13.88 5.27
CA VAL A 113 -4.72 14.83 4.18
C VAL A 113 -4.20 16.18 4.67
N MET A 114 -4.50 16.53 5.93
CA MET A 114 -4.07 17.79 6.57
C MET A 114 -2.58 17.82 6.89
N ASP A 115 -1.95 16.66 7.05
CA ASP A 115 -0.49 16.54 7.21
C ASP A 115 0.19 16.36 5.85
N TRP A 116 -0.39 15.50 5.01
CA TRP A 116 0.22 15.04 3.76
C TRP A 116 -0.76 15.24 2.62
N HIS A 117 -0.41 16.10 1.68
CA HIS A 117 -1.32 16.41 0.57
C HIS A 117 -1.41 15.23 -0.41
N PRO A 118 -2.63 14.77 -0.79
CA PRO A 118 -2.81 13.62 -1.69
C PRO A 118 -2.07 13.70 -3.03
N LYS A 119 -1.90 14.90 -3.61
CA LYS A 119 -1.06 15.08 -4.81
C LYS A 119 0.33 14.48 -4.64
N ASN A 120 1.04 14.81 -3.57
CA ASN A 120 2.44 14.40 -3.40
C ASN A 120 2.53 12.91 -3.04
N VAL A 121 1.64 12.46 -2.13
CA VAL A 121 1.55 11.05 -1.75
C VAL A 121 1.19 10.17 -2.95
N MET A 122 0.31 10.63 -3.84
CA MET A 122 -0.05 9.95 -5.09
C MET A 122 1.17 9.76 -6.00
N LEU A 123 1.97 10.82 -6.19
CA LEU A 123 3.18 10.76 -7.01
C LEU A 123 4.19 9.76 -6.45
N THR A 124 4.40 9.77 -5.14
CA THR A 124 5.26 8.80 -4.45
C THR A 124 4.70 7.39 -4.49
N ALA A 125 3.40 7.19 -4.26
CA ALA A 125 2.76 5.89 -4.31
C ALA A 125 2.84 5.28 -5.71
N LEU A 126 2.66 6.07 -6.76
CA LEU A 126 2.80 5.62 -8.15
C LEU A 126 4.26 5.26 -8.47
N PHE A 127 5.23 6.09 -8.08
CA PHE A 127 6.65 5.77 -8.26
C PHE A 127 7.09 4.54 -7.46
N LEU A 128 6.54 4.32 -6.26
CA LEU A 128 6.81 3.11 -5.49
C LEU A 128 6.16 1.89 -6.15
N ALA A 129 4.95 2.04 -6.69
CA ALA A 129 4.25 0.97 -7.41
C ALA A 129 5.06 0.48 -8.61
N THR A 130 5.65 1.36 -9.41
CA THR A 130 6.50 0.98 -10.56
C THR A 130 7.70 0.13 -10.14
N LYS A 131 8.33 0.45 -9.00
CA LYS A 131 9.41 -0.38 -8.42
C LYS A 131 8.89 -1.75 -7.99
N THR A 132 7.78 -1.79 -7.25
CA THR A 132 7.27 -3.03 -6.64
C THR A 132 6.60 -4.00 -7.62
N THR A 133 6.18 -3.51 -8.80
CA THR A 133 5.55 -4.34 -9.85
C THR A 133 6.49 -4.67 -11.01
N ASN A 134 7.80 -4.43 -10.86
CA ASN A 134 8.82 -4.66 -11.89
C ASN A 134 8.63 -3.84 -13.17
N ASN A 135 8.13 -2.61 -13.06
CA ASN A 135 8.04 -1.64 -14.17
C ASN A 135 8.85 -0.37 -13.88
N PRO A 136 10.14 -0.46 -13.47
CA PRO A 136 10.87 0.69 -12.95
C PRO A 136 11.09 1.76 -14.01
N ILE A 137 10.99 3.02 -13.57
CA ILE A 137 11.33 4.21 -14.33
C ILE A 137 12.37 5.01 -13.53
N SER A 138 13.31 5.68 -14.20
CA SER A 138 14.24 6.55 -13.49
C SER A 138 13.50 7.74 -12.87
N LEU A 139 13.98 8.24 -11.74
CA LEU A 139 13.33 9.35 -11.04
C LEU A 139 13.27 10.61 -11.92
N ASP A 140 14.36 10.91 -12.63
CA ASP A 140 14.42 12.08 -13.51
C ASP A 140 13.41 12.00 -14.65
N ALA A 141 13.29 10.83 -15.29
CA ALA A 141 12.29 10.59 -16.33
C ALA A 141 10.87 10.72 -15.75
N TYR A 142 10.63 10.14 -14.58
CA TYR A 142 9.33 10.23 -13.91
C TYR A 142 8.94 11.68 -13.61
N THR A 143 9.83 12.48 -13.03
CA THR A 143 9.51 13.87 -12.67
C THR A 143 9.44 14.82 -13.86
N SER A 144 10.24 14.60 -14.91
CA SER A 144 10.25 15.48 -16.09
C SER A 144 8.95 15.44 -16.90
N HIS A 145 8.20 14.33 -16.83
CA HIS A 145 6.90 14.19 -17.47
C HIS A 145 5.73 14.75 -16.66
N ILE A 146 5.97 15.25 -15.44
CA ILE A 146 4.91 15.75 -14.54
C ILE A 146 5.13 17.24 -14.26
N PRO A 147 4.21 18.12 -14.70
CA PRO A 147 4.36 19.55 -14.51
C PRO A 147 4.57 19.94 -13.04
N ASN A 148 5.54 20.83 -12.79
CA ASN A 148 5.84 21.38 -11.46
C ASN A 148 6.12 20.31 -10.40
N THR A 149 6.89 19.29 -10.75
CA THR A 149 7.31 18.21 -9.84
C THR A 149 8.82 18.07 -9.88
N ILE A 150 9.45 18.02 -8.71
CA ILE A 150 10.90 17.79 -8.57
C ILE A 150 11.17 16.47 -7.83
N ALA A 151 12.40 15.96 -7.95
CA ALA A 151 12.81 14.69 -7.33
C ALA A 151 12.50 14.59 -5.83
N SER A 152 12.70 15.68 -5.07
CA SER A 152 12.43 15.71 -3.63
C SER A 152 10.96 15.54 -3.28
N ASP A 153 10.02 15.98 -4.14
CA ASP A 153 8.58 15.81 -3.90
C ASP A 153 8.17 14.33 -3.80
N VAL A 154 8.93 13.46 -4.46
CA VAL A 154 8.72 12.01 -4.49
C VAL A 154 9.55 11.34 -3.40
N LEU A 155 10.86 11.62 -3.35
CA LEU A 155 11.83 10.93 -2.48
C LEU A 155 11.59 11.21 -1.00
N ASP A 156 11.24 12.44 -0.62
CA ASP A 156 11.07 12.82 0.79
C ASP A 156 9.92 12.04 1.46
N LEU A 157 8.95 11.59 0.66
CA LEU A 157 7.81 10.82 1.12
C LEU A 157 7.98 9.31 0.94
N GLU A 158 8.97 8.84 0.18
CA GLU A 158 9.10 7.42 -0.20
C GLU A 158 9.15 6.51 1.03
N PHE A 159 10.01 6.84 1.99
CA PHE A 159 10.15 6.06 3.22
C PHE A 159 8.89 6.15 4.10
N LEU A 160 8.26 7.33 4.19
CA LEU A 160 7.03 7.53 4.96
C LEU A 160 5.88 6.69 4.39
N VAL A 161 5.73 6.67 3.06
CA VAL A 161 4.74 5.85 2.37
C VAL A 161 5.01 4.38 2.66
N ALA A 162 6.25 3.91 2.45
CA ALA A 162 6.63 2.52 2.74
C ALA A 162 6.33 2.10 4.20
N GLN A 163 6.67 2.95 5.17
CA GLN A 163 6.38 2.71 6.59
C GLN A 163 4.87 2.65 6.87
N SER A 164 4.08 3.56 6.27
CA SER A 164 2.63 3.57 6.42
C SER A 164 1.99 2.30 5.85
N LEU A 165 2.55 1.77 4.76
CA LEU A 165 2.17 0.49 4.18
C LEU A 165 2.67 -0.72 4.98
N ARG A 166 3.40 -0.54 6.09
CA ARG A 166 4.08 -1.59 6.86
C ARG A 166 5.02 -2.45 6.00
N PHE A 167 5.56 -1.88 4.92
CA PHE A 167 6.38 -2.59 3.93
C PHE A 167 5.65 -3.77 3.26
N GLU A 168 4.32 -3.77 3.26
CA GLU A 168 3.48 -4.80 2.65
C GLU A 168 3.13 -4.42 1.20
N PHE A 169 4.10 -4.59 0.31
CA PHE A 169 4.02 -4.20 -1.10
C PHE A 169 3.23 -5.18 -1.98
N ALA A 170 3.04 -6.42 -1.54
CA ALA A 170 2.25 -7.39 -2.29
C ALA A 170 0.76 -7.02 -2.24
N VAL A 171 0.17 -6.80 -3.42
CA VAL A 171 -1.26 -6.50 -3.57
C VAL A 171 -1.89 -7.54 -4.50
N TRP A 172 -3.02 -8.09 -4.07
CA TRP A 172 -3.85 -9.02 -4.82
C TRP A 172 -4.96 -8.24 -5.52
N HIS A 173 -4.93 -8.24 -6.85
CA HIS A 173 -5.81 -7.39 -7.65
C HIS A 173 -7.00 -8.12 -8.26
N ALA A 174 -8.14 -7.41 -8.33
CA ALA A 174 -9.36 -7.92 -8.91
C ALA A 174 -9.27 -8.12 -10.44
N HIS A 175 -8.48 -7.33 -11.19
CA HIS A 175 -8.34 -7.54 -12.65
C HIS A 175 -7.64 -8.86 -12.98
N ARG A 176 -6.74 -9.35 -12.12
CA ARG A 176 -6.12 -10.68 -12.29
C ARG A 176 -7.14 -11.80 -12.04
N ALA A 177 -7.98 -11.64 -11.02
CA ALA A 177 -9.06 -12.58 -10.77
C ALA A 177 -10.10 -12.55 -11.90
N LEU A 178 -10.42 -11.37 -12.43
CA LEU A 178 -11.30 -11.19 -13.59
C LEU A 178 -10.78 -11.96 -14.80
N TRP A 179 -9.49 -11.83 -15.11
CA TRP A 179 -8.87 -12.58 -16.20
C TRP A 179 -8.97 -14.10 -15.99
N GLY A 180 -8.73 -14.58 -14.78
CA GLY A 180 -8.88 -16.00 -14.44
C GLY A 180 -10.32 -16.50 -14.64
N ILE A 181 -11.31 -15.76 -14.15
CA ILE A 181 -12.73 -16.11 -14.33
C ILE A 181 -13.10 -16.08 -15.82
N TRP A 182 -12.60 -15.10 -16.57
CA TRP A 182 -12.83 -14.98 -18.01
C TRP A 182 -12.29 -16.18 -18.80
N LEU A 183 -11.10 -16.68 -18.44
CA LEU A 183 -10.54 -17.90 -19.03
C LEU A 183 -11.36 -19.14 -18.64
N ASP A 184 -11.81 -19.23 -17.40
CA ASP A 184 -12.64 -20.35 -16.95
C ASP A 184 -14.00 -20.40 -17.68
N ILE A 185 -14.61 -19.24 -17.92
CA ILE A 185 -15.88 -19.12 -18.65
C ILE A 185 -15.79 -19.70 -20.07
N GLN A 186 -14.65 -19.52 -20.73
CA GLN A 186 -14.40 -20.07 -22.07
C GLN A 186 -14.40 -21.61 -22.10
N ASN A 187 -14.22 -22.25 -20.94
CA ASN A 187 -14.23 -23.70 -20.79
C ASN A 187 -15.58 -24.25 -20.30
N LEU A 188 -16.63 -23.42 -20.19
CA LEU A 188 -17.95 -23.91 -19.83
C LEU A 188 -18.57 -24.72 -21.00
N PRO A 189 -19.38 -25.76 -20.72
CA PRO A 189 -19.91 -26.66 -21.75
C PRO A 189 -20.72 -25.99 -22.86
N ASN A 190 -21.37 -24.86 -22.55
CA ASN A 190 -22.25 -24.13 -23.47
C ASN A 190 -21.54 -22.95 -24.16
N THR A 191 -20.23 -22.79 -23.98
CA THR A 191 -19.48 -21.65 -24.52
C THR A 191 -18.94 -21.98 -25.92
N PRO A 192 -19.23 -21.17 -26.96
CA PRO A 192 -18.68 -21.36 -28.30
C PRO A 192 -17.15 -21.29 -28.34
N PRO A 193 -16.46 -22.03 -29.25
CA PRO A 193 -15.00 -22.00 -29.36
C PRO A 193 -14.40 -20.63 -29.67
N ASP A 194 -15.16 -19.73 -30.29
CA ASP A 194 -14.77 -18.36 -30.65
C ASP A 194 -15.26 -17.29 -29.66
N PHE A 195 -15.87 -17.69 -28.54
CA PHE A 195 -16.46 -16.82 -27.53
C PHE A 195 -15.55 -15.68 -27.08
N ALA A 196 -14.27 -15.96 -26.86
CA ALA A 196 -13.31 -14.94 -26.43
C ALA A 196 -13.15 -13.78 -27.44
N LYS A 197 -13.38 -14.05 -28.73
CA LYS A 197 -13.29 -13.06 -29.81
C LYS A 197 -14.63 -12.35 -30.02
N THR A 198 -15.74 -13.09 -29.96
CA THR A 198 -17.08 -12.55 -30.22
C THR A 198 -17.61 -11.73 -29.04
N GLU A 199 -17.30 -12.14 -27.81
CA GLU A 199 -17.83 -11.56 -26.58
C GLU A 199 -16.79 -10.75 -25.78
N SER A 200 -15.70 -10.31 -26.44
CA SER A 200 -14.63 -9.52 -25.80
C SER A 200 -15.15 -8.25 -25.08
N ALA A 201 -16.25 -7.67 -25.57
CA ALA A 201 -16.93 -6.53 -24.97
C ALA A 201 -17.40 -6.80 -23.53
N ILE A 202 -17.73 -8.05 -23.17
CA ILE A 202 -18.10 -8.42 -21.80
C ILE A 202 -16.90 -8.21 -20.87
N TYR A 203 -15.73 -8.73 -21.27
CA TYR A 203 -14.51 -8.59 -20.50
C TYR A 203 -14.11 -7.11 -20.34
N ASP A 204 -14.13 -6.34 -21.42
CA ASP A 204 -13.75 -4.92 -21.39
C ASP A 204 -14.71 -4.08 -20.52
N SER A 205 -16.00 -4.38 -20.56
CA SER A 205 -17.01 -3.76 -19.69
C SER A 205 -16.81 -4.15 -18.23
N ALA A 206 -16.54 -5.43 -17.95
CA ALA A 206 -16.25 -5.90 -16.60
C ALA A 206 -14.96 -5.29 -16.05
N LEU A 207 -13.93 -5.11 -16.88
CA LEU A 207 -12.69 -4.43 -16.51
C LEU A 207 -12.94 -2.95 -16.17
N THR A 208 -13.87 -2.30 -16.87
CA THR A 208 -14.32 -0.94 -16.53
C THR A 208 -14.98 -0.89 -15.15
N HIS A 209 -15.79 -1.89 -14.79
CA HIS A 209 -16.32 -2.01 -13.42
C HIS A 209 -15.24 -2.32 -12.38
N VAL A 210 -14.20 -3.11 -12.71
CA VAL A 210 -13.04 -3.31 -11.83
C VAL A 210 -12.32 -1.99 -11.57
N ARG A 211 -12.13 -1.14 -12.59
CA ARG A 211 -11.58 0.21 -12.44
C ARG A 211 -12.47 1.09 -11.56
N ALA A 212 -13.79 1.03 -11.74
CA ALA A 212 -14.74 1.73 -10.86
C ALA A 212 -14.67 1.23 -9.40
N ALA A 213 -14.51 -0.08 -9.19
CA ALA A 213 -14.36 -0.66 -7.85
C ALA A 213 -13.12 -0.12 -7.12
N ARG A 214 -12.05 0.27 -7.83
CA ARG A 214 -10.87 0.93 -7.23
C ARG A 214 -11.18 2.29 -6.63
N LEU A 215 -12.28 2.95 -7.01
CA LEU A 215 -12.71 4.21 -6.39
C LEU A 215 -13.51 3.98 -5.10
N THR A 216 -13.75 2.72 -4.72
CA THR A 216 -14.53 2.34 -3.54
C THR A 216 -13.68 1.58 -2.52
N ASP A 217 -14.29 1.25 -1.38
CA ASP A 217 -13.67 0.43 -0.32
C ASP A 217 -13.73 -1.08 -0.58
N ALA A 218 -14.15 -1.51 -1.77
CA ALA A 218 -14.34 -2.93 -2.10
C ALA A 218 -13.10 -3.77 -1.77
N GLU A 219 -11.89 -3.28 -2.06
CA GLU A 219 -10.62 -4.00 -1.81
C GLU A 219 -10.32 -4.28 -0.33
N PHE A 220 -10.92 -3.50 0.57
CA PHE A 220 -10.76 -3.64 2.02
C PHE A 220 -11.81 -4.56 2.64
N ILE A 221 -12.93 -4.79 1.95
CA ILE A 221 -14.08 -5.53 2.49
C ILE A 221 -14.14 -6.93 1.89
N TYR A 222 -13.92 -7.02 0.59
CA TYR A 222 -14.14 -8.22 -0.21
C TYR A 222 -12.85 -8.75 -0.83
N THR A 223 -12.87 -10.05 -1.13
CA THR A 223 -11.76 -10.70 -1.83
C THR A 223 -11.70 -10.29 -3.31
N PRO A 224 -10.53 -10.30 -3.96
CA PRO A 224 -10.41 -9.96 -5.38
C PRO A 224 -11.30 -10.79 -6.30
N SER A 225 -11.53 -12.07 -5.99
CA SER A 225 -12.41 -12.95 -6.75
C SER A 225 -13.88 -12.59 -6.61
N GLN A 226 -14.33 -12.20 -5.40
CA GLN A 226 -15.69 -11.70 -5.20
C GLN A 226 -15.93 -10.39 -5.97
N ILE A 227 -14.95 -9.48 -5.94
CA ILE A 227 -15.02 -8.22 -6.69
C ILE A 227 -15.09 -8.50 -8.19
N ALA A 228 -14.20 -9.35 -8.70
CA ALA A 228 -14.17 -9.72 -10.12
C ALA A 228 -15.49 -10.38 -10.59
N LEU A 229 -16.02 -11.33 -9.81
CA LEU A 229 -17.29 -11.98 -10.13
C LEU A 229 -18.46 -10.99 -10.11
N ALA A 230 -18.48 -10.05 -9.17
CA ALA A 230 -19.49 -9.00 -9.12
C ALA A 230 -19.41 -8.08 -10.36
N CYS A 231 -18.21 -7.75 -10.82
CA CYS A 231 -18.01 -6.98 -12.06
C CYS A 231 -18.51 -7.70 -13.31
N ILE A 232 -18.30 -9.02 -13.42
CA ILE A 232 -18.89 -9.82 -14.51
C ILE A 232 -20.41 -9.84 -14.35
N SER A 233 -20.93 -10.05 -13.15
CA SER A 233 -22.36 -10.10 -12.87
C SER A 233 -23.10 -8.79 -13.19
N LEU A 234 -22.42 -7.63 -13.17
CA LEU A 234 -22.98 -6.36 -13.63
C LEU A 234 -23.21 -6.32 -15.15
N VAL A 235 -22.40 -7.05 -15.91
CA VAL A 235 -22.40 -7.02 -17.38
C VAL A 235 -23.17 -8.21 -17.96
N ALA A 236 -22.92 -9.40 -17.44
CA ALA A 236 -23.45 -10.68 -17.89
C ALA A 236 -23.87 -11.53 -16.67
N PRO A 237 -25.02 -11.25 -16.05
CA PRO A 237 -25.47 -11.92 -14.83
C PRO A 237 -25.65 -13.44 -15.01
N ASP A 238 -26.23 -13.86 -16.13
CA ASP A 238 -26.47 -15.27 -16.42
C ASP A 238 -25.16 -16.05 -16.55
N LEU A 239 -24.16 -15.44 -17.19
CA LEU A 239 -22.83 -16.03 -17.36
C LEU A 239 -22.08 -16.16 -16.02
N ALA A 240 -22.20 -15.13 -15.16
CA ALA A 240 -21.64 -15.17 -13.81
C ALA A 240 -22.28 -16.28 -12.96
N ASN A 241 -23.60 -16.47 -13.06
CA ASN A 241 -24.32 -17.53 -12.37
C ASN A 241 -23.93 -18.91 -12.89
N GLN A 242 -23.88 -19.11 -14.21
CA GLN A 242 -23.43 -20.38 -14.82
C GLN A 242 -22.01 -20.74 -14.38
N TRP A 243 -21.10 -19.75 -14.35
CA TRP A 243 -19.75 -19.98 -13.85
C TRP A 243 -19.77 -20.37 -12.37
N LEU A 244 -20.54 -19.69 -11.53
CA LEU A 244 -20.66 -19.98 -10.11
C LEU A 244 -21.19 -21.41 -9.85
N GLU A 245 -22.26 -21.80 -10.55
CA GLU A 245 -22.82 -23.15 -10.51
C GLU A 245 -21.81 -24.22 -10.96
N SER A 246 -21.02 -23.94 -12.00
CA SER A 246 -19.96 -24.85 -12.44
C SER A 246 -18.92 -25.10 -11.35
N LYS A 247 -18.59 -24.07 -10.56
CA LYS A 247 -17.64 -24.17 -9.44
C LYS A 247 -18.26 -24.86 -8.24
N GLU A 248 -19.56 -24.72 -7.98
CA GLU A 248 -20.23 -25.46 -6.90
C GLU A 248 -20.29 -26.96 -7.23
N ASN A 249 -20.58 -27.30 -8.49
CA ASN A 249 -20.73 -28.67 -8.97
C ASN A 249 -19.42 -29.40 -9.28
N THR A 250 -18.26 -28.71 -9.26
CA THR A 250 -16.96 -29.35 -9.51
C THR A 250 -16.59 -30.26 -8.33
N PRO A 251 -16.49 -31.60 -8.52
CA PRO A 251 -16.16 -32.52 -7.44
C PRO A 251 -14.79 -32.20 -6.84
N ILE A 252 -14.72 -32.13 -5.51
CA ILE A 252 -13.43 -32.12 -4.83
C ILE A 252 -12.95 -33.58 -4.78
N PRO A 253 -11.76 -33.91 -5.30
CA PRO A 253 -11.25 -35.28 -5.21
C PRO A 253 -11.25 -35.75 -3.75
N GLU A 254 -11.76 -36.95 -3.48
CA GLU A 254 -11.87 -37.52 -2.12
C GLU A 254 -10.51 -37.57 -1.38
N SER A 255 -9.41 -37.61 -2.13
CA SER A 255 -8.05 -37.55 -1.61
C SER A 255 -7.61 -36.18 -1.06
N ARG A 256 -8.40 -35.12 -1.28
CA ARG A 256 -8.09 -33.75 -0.84
C ARG A 256 -8.99 -33.27 0.29
N VAL A 257 -8.87 -33.96 1.43
CA VAL A 257 -9.54 -33.60 2.70
C VAL A 257 -9.04 -32.27 3.29
N ASP A 258 -7.95 -31.72 2.74
CA ASP A 258 -7.33 -30.45 3.15
C ASP A 258 -8.03 -29.22 2.56
N ILE A 259 -8.93 -29.39 1.58
CA ILE A 259 -9.65 -28.31 0.93
C ILE A 259 -10.92 -27.96 1.74
N PRO A 260 -11.12 -26.68 2.13
CA PRO A 260 -12.31 -26.27 2.84
C PRO A 260 -13.58 -26.44 1.99
N PRO A 261 -14.75 -26.69 2.60
CA PRO A 261 -16.01 -26.78 1.88
C PRO A 261 -16.29 -25.48 1.12
N ARG A 262 -16.79 -25.61 -0.12
CA ARG A 262 -17.11 -24.45 -0.95
C ARG A 262 -18.32 -23.73 -0.36
N PRO A 263 -18.31 -22.38 -0.31
CA PRO A 263 -19.50 -21.62 0.07
C PRO A 263 -20.61 -21.87 -0.96
N SER A 264 -21.85 -21.96 -0.49
CA SER A 264 -23.02 -22.11 -1.37
C SER A 264 -23.19 -20.88 -2.26
N SER A 265 -23.76 -21.07 -3.46
CA SER A 265 -24.10 -19.96 -4.36
C SER A 265 -24.96 -18.89 -3.66
N THR A 266 -25.86 -19.30 -2.76
CA THR A 266 -26.70 -18.41 -1.95
C THR A 266 -25.93 -17.54 -0.95
N ALA A 267 -24.82 -18.02 -0.39
CA ALA A 267 -23.99 -17.22 0.51
C ALA A 267 -23.19 -16.15 -0.26
N ILE A 268 -22.82 -16.46 -1.50
CA ILE A 268 -22.07 -15.55 -2.38
C ILE A 268 -22.99 -14.46 -2.94
N SER A 269 -24.25 -14.76 -3.27
CA SER A 269 -25.16 -13.82 -3.93
C SER A 269 -25.38 -12.51 -3.16
N ALA A 270 -25.55 -12.57 -1.84
CA ALA A 270 -25.68 -11.39 -1.00
C ALA A 270 -24.40 -10.51 -1.02
N SER A 271 -23.22 -11.15 -1.01
CA SER A 271 -21.94 -10.43 -1.13
C SER A 271 -21.81 -9.78 -2.51
N LEU A 272 -22.20 -10.47 -3.58
CA LEU A 272 -22.18 -9.91 -4.93
C LEU A 272 -23.12 -8.71 -5.05
N GLU A 273 -24.34 -8.80 -4.52
CA GLU A 273 -25.27 -7.67 -4.52
C GLU A 273 -24.71 -6.45 -3.77
N ALA A 274 -24.13 -6.66 -2.60
CA ALA A 274 -23.48 -5.59 -1.84
C ALA A 274 -22.32 -4.94 -2.62
N ILE A 275 -21.47 -5.74 -3.28
CA ILE A 275 -20.37 -5.23 -4.11
C ILE A 275 -20.92 -4.47 -5.33
N ARG A 276 -21.94 -5.01 -6.01
CA ARG A 276 -22.56 -4.36 -7.17
C ARG A 276 -23.09 -2.97 -6.79
N ASN A 277 -23.86 -2.89 -5.71
CA ASN A 277 -24.39 -1.64 -5.19
C ASN A 277 -23.28 -0.64 -4.82
N MET A 278 -22.18 -1.12 -4.22
CA MET A 278 -21.03 -0.28 -3.91
C MET A 278 -20.37 0.31 -5.17
N ILE A 279 -20.16 -0.52 -6.20
CA ILE A 279 -19.54 -0.09 -7.46
C ILE A 279 -20.46 0.88 -8.20
N THR A 280 -21.76 0.60 -8.31
CA THR A 280 -22.69 1.44 -9.06
C THR A 280 -22.95 2.79 -8.39
N ASN A 281 -22.99 2.82 -7.05
CA ASN A 281 -23.33 4.02 -6.30
C ASN A 281 -22.10 4.89 -6.03
N SER A 282 -20.98 4.27 -5.65
CA SER A 282 -19.79 4.98 -5.15
C SER A 282 -18.57 4.86 -6.08
N GLY A 283 -18.61 4.00 -7.10
CA GLY A 283 -17.50 3.82 -8.06
C GLY A 283 -17.37 4.92 -9.11
N LYS A 284 -17.84 6.14 -8.81
CA LYS A 284 -17.84 7.29 -9.72
C LYS A 284 -16.76 8.28 -9.35
N VAL A 285 -16.25 9.01 -10.34
CA VAL A 285 -15.28 10.08 -10.10
C VAL A 285 -15.95 11.20 -9.28
N PRO A 286 -15.34 11.66 -8.18
CA PRO A 286 -15.89 12.77 -7.40
C PRO A 286 -16.06 14.05 -8.23
N HIS A 287 -17.10 14.83 -7.89
CA HIS A 287 -17.37 16.09 -8.58
C HIS A 287 -16.25 17.11 -8.36
N VAL A 288 -15.71 17.66 -9.45
CA VAL A 288 -14.51 18.50 -9.42
C VAL A 288 -14.71 19.77 -8.58
N GLU A 289 -15.91 20.35 -8.56
CA GLU A 289 -16.17 21.56 -7.76
C GLU A 289 -16.15 21.27 -6.27
N ALA A 290 -16.77 20.17 -5.84
CA ALA A 290 -16.75 19.75 -4.43
C ALA A 290 -15.30 19.49 -3.96
N VAL A 291 -14.50 18.81 -4.79
CA VAL A 291 -13.07 18.58 -4.53
C VAL A 291 -12.31 19.91 -4.41
N ARG A 292 -12.58 20.89 -5.29
CA ARG A 292 -11.94 22.21 -5.22
C ARG A 292 -12.30 22.98 -3.95
N GLU A 293 -13.53 22.87 -3.47
CA GLU A 293 -13.95 23.49 -2.21
C GLU A 293 -13.25 22.85 -1.01
N VAL A 294 -13.14 21.53 -0.99
CA VAL A 294 -12.36 20.79 0.02
C VAL A 294 -10.88 21.19 -0.04
N ASP A 295 -10.26 21.23 -1.22
CA ASP A 295 -8.86 21.63 -1.40
C ASP A 295 -8.58 23.07 -0.92
N LYS A 296 -9.51 24.00 -1.18
CA LYS A 296 -9.41 25.37 -0.67
C LYS A 296 -9.41 25.41 0.85
N ARG A 297 -10.29 24.66 1.51
CA ARG A 297 -10.32 24.55 2.99
C ARG A 297 -9.10 23.84 3.53
N LEU A 298 -8.62 22.79 2.85
CA LEU A 298 -7.42 22.06 3.24
C LEU A 298 -6.19 22.98 3.34
N LYS A 299 -6.06 23.97 2.46
CA LYS A 299 -4.97 24.97 2.54
C LYS A 299 -5.00 25.80 3.82
N LEU A 300 -6.19 26.02 4.38
CA LEU A 300 -6.38 26.81 5.61
C LEU A 300 -6.19 25.98 6.87
N CYS A 301 -6.50 24.68 6.83
CA CYS A 301 -6.40 23.79 7.99
C CYS A 301 -5.18 22.84 7.95
N LYS A 302 -4.22 23.10 7.06
CA LYS A 302 -3.00 22.30 6.95
C LYS A 302 -2.18 22.41 8.24
N ASN A 303 -1.58 21.31 8.68
CA ASN A 303 -0.78 21.30 9.91
C ASN A 303 0.35 22.34 9.84
N PRO A 304 0.37 23.35 10.74
CA PRO A 304 1.38 24.41 10.73
C PRO A 304 2.80 23.87 10.77
N GLU A 305 3.07 22.79 11.51
CA GLU A 305 4.40 22.19 11.59
C GLU A 305 4.89 21.63 10.25
N LYS A 306 4.00 21.39 9.30
CA LYS A 306 4.32 20.85 7.96
C LYS A 306 4.35 21.94 6.89
N VAL A 307 4.04 23.18 7.24
CA VAL A 307 4.05 24.33 6.33
C VAL A 307 5.34 25.12 6.51
N VAL A 308 6.18 25.17 5.47
CA VAL A 308 7.46 25.87 5.50
C VAL A 308 7.24 27.36 5.82
N GLY A 309 7.98 27.87 6.80
CA GLY A 309 7.96 29.28 7.18
C GLY A 309 7.01 29.64 8.33
N THR A 310 6.16 28.74 8.79
CA THR A 310 5.36 28.99 10.00
C THR A 310 6.24 28.91 11.26
N LYS A 311 5.79 29.55 12.35
CA LYS A 311 6.46 29.47 13.67
C LYS A 311 6.60 28.02 14.15
N ALA A 312 5.56 27.23 13.98
CA ALA A 312 5.54 25.82 14.35
C ALA A 312 6.56 24.99 13.56
N TYR A 313 6.68 25.22 12.24
CA TYR A 313 7.67 24.55 11.40
C TYR A 313 9.10 24.87 11.82
N LEU A 314 9.39 26.15 12.07
CA LEU A 314 10.72 26.59 12.52
C LEU A 314 11.08 25.99 13.88
N ALA A 315 10.12 25.97 14.82
CA ALA A 315 10.31 25.35 16.14
C ALA A 315 10.62 23.84 16.03
N ARG A 316 9.83 23.10 15.23
CA ARG A 316 10.07 21.67 15.00
C ARG A 316 11.44 21.41 14.37
N LYS A 317 11.85 22.24 13.41
CA LYS A 317 13.16 22.13 12.75
C LYS A 317 14.30 22.33 13.75
N ALA A 318 14.23 23.38 14.58
CA ALA A 318 15.23 23.64 15.62
C ALA A 318 15.32 22.50 16.65
N GLU A 319 14.18 21.92 17.05
CA GLU A 319 14.18 20.77 17.96
C GLU A 319 14.81 19.53 17.32
N ALA A 320 14.53 19.27 16.05
CA ALA A 320 15.13 18.16 15.31
C ALA A 320 16.65 18.31 15.16
N GLU A 321 17.13 19.53 14.86
CA GLU A 321 18.55 19.88 14.80
C GLU A 321 19.23 19.67 16.16
N LYS A 322 18.62 20.15 17.26
CA LYS A 322 19.11 19.94 18.61
C LYS A 322 19.22 18.45 18.97
N LYS A 323 18.18 17.65 18.68
CA LYS A 323 18.21 16.19 18.91
C LYS A 323 19.27 15.49 18.05
N ALA A 324 19.49 15.95 16.82
CA ALA A 324 20.53 15.40 15.96
C ALA A 324 21.93 15.71 16.49
N GLU A 325 22.14 16.92 16.99
CA GLU A 325 23.39 17.35 17.63
C GLU A 325 23.67 16.57 18.92
N GLU A 326 22.67 16.40 19.79
CA GLU A 326 22.79 15.58 21.00
C GLU A 326 23.16 14.12 20.67
N LYS A 327 22.55 13.53 19.63
CA LYS A 327 22.91 12.19 19.17
C LYS A 327 24.32 12.13 18.60
N ARG A 328 24.78 13.17 17.89
CA ARG A 328 26.14 13.27 17.36
C ARG A 328 27.15 13.37 18.50
N ASN A 329 26.89 14.20 19.51
CA ASN A 329 27.75 14.35 20.68
C ASN A 329 27.87 13.05 21.47
N LYS A 330 26.76 12.35 21.73
CA LYS A 330 26.79 11.02 22.38
C LYS A 330 27.59 9.98 21.61
N LYS A 331 27.54 9.98 20.27
CA LYS A 331 28.36 9.08 19.44
C LYS A 331 29.85 9.40 19.56
N VAL A 332 30.21 10.69 19.56
CA VAL A 332 31.61 11.14 19.71
C VAL A 332 32.15 10.80 21.10
N GLU A 333 31.35 10.98 22.16
CA GLU A 333 31.72 10.59 23.53
C GLU A 333 31.87 9.06 23.67
N GLY A 334 30.97 8.28 23.05
CA GLY A 334 31.06 6.82 23.03
C GLY A 334 32.30 6.31 22.26
N GLN A 335 32.70 6.97 21.18
CA GLN A 335 33.94 6.64 20.46
C GLN A 335 35.19 6.99 21.29
N LYS A 336 35.21 8.13 21.98
CA LYS A 336 36.31 8.49 22.90
C LYS A 336 36.43 7.56 24.10
N ALA A 337 35.32 6.95 24.55
CA ALA A 337 35.33 5.94 25.60
C ALA A 337 35.85 4.57 25.12
N ASN A 338 35.72 4.27 23.82
CA ASN A 338 36.22 3.04 23.17
C ASN A 338 37.66 3.15 22.63
N ASP A 339 38.29 4.33 22.70
CA ASP A 339 39.72 4.55 22.40
C ASP A 339 40.65 4.01 23.51
N ARG A 340 40.10 3.32 24.52
CA ARG A 340 40.88 2.43 25.39
C ARG A 340 41.01 1.08 24.72
N ASP A 341 42.18 0.87 24.12
CA ASP A 341 42.62 -0.38 23.49
C ASP A 341 42.20 -1.64 24.29
N PRO A 342 41.37 -2.54 23.71
CA PRO A 342 40.98 -3.79 24.35
C PRO A 342 42.05 -4.91 24.25
N PHE A 343 43.21 -4.67 23.63
CA PHE A 343 44.28 -5.67 23.41
C PHE A 343 45.65 -5.35 24.05
N GLY A 344 45.70 -4.47 25.05
CA GLY A 344 46.73 -4.54 26.10
C GLY A 344 47.95 -3.61 25.94
N GLN A 345 48.46 -3.22 27.12
CA GLN A 345 49.60 -2.32 27.33
C GLN A 345 50.87 -2.72 26.59
N GLU A 346 51.64 -1.70 26.20
CA GLU A 346 53.01 -1.75 25.70
C GLU A 346 53.84 -2.84 26.40
N LEU A 347 54.30 -3.82 25.61
CA LEU A 347 55.27 -4.81 26.06
C LEU A 347 56.59 -4.08 26.36
N GLY A 348 56.95 -4.06 27.64
CA GLY A 348 58.18 -3.47 28.14
C GLY A 348 59.44 -4.04 27.49
N GLU A 349 60.44 -3.18 27.37
CA GLU A 349 61.81 -3.52 26.98
C GLU A 349 62.35 -4.73 27.76
N PRO A 350 63.06 -5.65 27.10
CA PRO A 350 64.09 -6.43 27.76
C PRO A 350 65.48 -6.06 27.23
N ALA A 351 66.37 -5.85 28.19
CA ALA A 351 67.78 -5.57 27.99
C ALA A 351 68.54 -6.70 27.26
N ALA A 352 69.54 -6.26 26.48
CA ALA A 352 70.81 -6.92 26.12
C ALA A 352 70.85 -8.23 25.27
N LYS A 353 71.47 -8.07 24.09
CA LYS A 353 72.17 -9.00 23.16
C LYS A 353 73.01 -10.13 23.84
N PRO A 354 73.47 -11.23 23.16
CA PRO A 354 74.04 -11.23 21.78
C PRO A 354 73.90 -12.49 20.89
N GLY A 355 74.27 -12.35 19.61
CA GLY A 355 74.67 -13.45 18.68
C GLY A 355 74.02 -13.36 17.29
N LEU A 356 74.59 -12.59 16.35
CA LEU A 356 75.21 -13.08 15.11
C LEU A 356 74.58 -14.33 14.47
N VAL A 357 73.97 -14.17 13.28
CA VAL A 357 74.45 -14.82 12.04
C VAL A 357 74.09 -13.89 10.86
N ASP A 358 75.13 -13.42 10.16
CA ASP A 358 75.06 -12.82 8.81
C ASP A 358 74.71 -13.90 7.79
N TYR A 359 73.80 -13.59 6.87
CA TYR A 359 73.80 -14.20 5.54
C TYR A 359 73.60 -13.07 4.53
N ASP A 360 74.71 -12.50 4.10
CA ASP A 360 74.82 -11.85 2.80
C ASP A 360 74.89 -12.93 1.69
N ASP A 361 74.51 -12.47 0.49
CA ASP A 361 74.84 -13.01 -0.83
C ASP A 361 74.07 -14.25 -1.35
N GLU A 362 73.16 -14.04 -2.30
CA GLU A 362 73.44 -14.21 -3.75
C GLU A 362 72.17 -14.05 -4.61
N SER A 363 72.20 -13.04 -5.47
CA SER A 363 71.91 -13.04 -6.92
C SER A 363 70.90 -13.99 -7.59
N ASP A 364 70.20 -13.37 -8.55
CA ASP A 364 69.79 -13.87 -9.89
C ASP A 364 68.29 -14.13 -10.15
N ASP A 365 67.75 -13.24 -11.00
CA ASP A 365 66.96 -13.47 -12.22
C ASP A 365 65.96 -14.65 -12.28
N GLU A 366 64.66 -14.32 -12.36
CA GLU A 366 63.86 -14.36 -13.61
C GLU A 366 62.46 -13.72 -13.43
#